data_AF-A0A9W6TUZ3-F1
#
_entry.id   AF-A0A9W6TUZ3-F1
#
_cell.length_a   1.000
_cell.length_b   1.000
_cell.length_c   1.000
_cell.angle_alpha   90.00
_cell.angle_beta   90.00
_cell.angle_gamma   90.00
#
_symmetry.space_group_name_H-M   'P 1'
#
loop_
_entity.id
_entity.type
_entity.pdbx_description
1 polymer ?
#
loop_
_entity_poly.entity_id
_entity_poly.type
_entity_poly.pdbx_seq_one_letter_code
_entity_poly.pdbx_strand_id
1 'polypeptide(L)'
;MIGRTYGIIDYQSDLGYVGSTGSELRVRWQRYKQVYKKWTEGKFGEVSIYPLIQQLGIERFKVILIKKYDVFDKTHLGAYEQLWINRLNCVNKVNPFYIPRLSNKTRYENNKEARLQTMRKWSVENRDIKRAQQNQKCICECGREYTQANKSRHLRSKIHLEYIKT
;
A
#
# COMPACT_ATOMS: atom_id res chain seq x y z
N MET A 1 -10.36 -27.61 2.04
CA MET A 1 -9.03 -27.86 2.66
C MET A 1 -9.11 -27.40 4.10
N ILE A 2 -8.60 -28.15 5.07
CA ILE A 2 -8.61 -27.66 6.46
C ILE A 2 -7.45 -26.69 6.68
N GLY A 3 -7.80 -25.41 6.82
CA GLY A 3 -6.89 -24.34 7.25
C GLY A 3 -6.96 -24.13 8.77
N ARG A 4 -5.83 -23.71 9.35
CA ARG A 4 -5.71 -23.41 10.78
C ARG A 4 -5.16 -22.00 10.94
N THR A 5 -5.84 -21.16 11.71
CA THR A 5 -5.25 -19.91 12.23
C THR A 5 -4.72 -20.18 13.63
N TYR A 6 -3.56 -19.62 13.94
CA TYR A 6 -2.86 -19.84 15.20
C TYR A 6 -2.21 -18.56 15.70
N GLY A 7 -1.97 -18.51 17.01
CA GLY A 7 -1.18 -17.48 17.67
C GLY A 7 0.14 -18.05 18.16
N ILE A 8 1.22 -17.29 18.05
CA ILE A 8 2.43 -17.47 18.86
C ILE A 8 2.32 -16.43 19.97
N ILE A 9 2.11 -16.89 21.20
CA ILE A 9 1.85 -16.01 22.34
C ILE A 9 2.95 -16.18 23.38
N ASP A 10 3.26 -15.07 24.02
CA ASP A 10 4.08 -15.02 25.21
C ASP A 10 3.26 -15.47 26.45
N TYR A 11 3.92 -16.03 27.46
CA TYR A 11 3.22 -16.47 28.68
C TYR A 11 2.82 -15.32 29.62
N GLN A 12 3.52 -14.19 29.59
CA GLN A 12 3.33 -13.11 30.57
C GLN A 12 2.85 -11.80 29.95
N SER A 13 2.70 -11.74 28.62
CA SER A 13 2.22 -10.56 27.91
C SER A 13 1.14 -10.92 26.91
N ASP A 14 0.25 -9.97 26.67
CA ASP A 14 -0.79 -10.06 25.64
C ASP A 14 -0.25 -9.78 24.22
N LEU A 15 1.08 -9.66 24.07
CA LEU A 15 1.74 -9.46 22.78
C LEU A 15 1.94 -10.81 22.09
N GLY A 16 1.38 -10.94 20.88
CA GLY A 16 1.49 -12.16 20.09
C GLY A 16 1.78 -11.94 18.62
N TYR A 17 1.91 -13.04 17.88
CA TYR A 17 1.93 -13.08 16.42
C TYR A 17 0.85 -14.01 15.93
N VAL A 18 0.12 -13.61 14.90
CA VAL A 18 -0.93 -14.43 14.28
C VAL A 18 -0.39 -14.97 12.96
N GLY A 19 -0.66 -16.24 12.69
CA GLY A 19 -0.35 -16.85 11.39
C GLY A 19 -1.38 -17.88 11.00
N SER A 20 -1.28 -18.36 9.77
CA SER A 20 -2.09 -19.47 9.27
C SER A 20 -1.24 -20.59 8.68
N THR A 21 -1.81 -21.80 8.65
CA THR A 21 -1.19 -22.97 8.04
C THR A 21 -2.21 -24.01 7.60
N GLY A 22 -1.92 -24.72 6.52
CA GLY A 22 -2.63 -25.95 6.13
C GLY A 22 -2.08 -27.21 6.82
N SER A 23 -0.87 -27.14 7.40
CA SER A 23 -0.25 -28.25 8.13
C SER A 23 -0.65 -28.26 9.62
N GLU A 24 -0.20 -29.28 10.35
CA GLU A 24 -0.33 -29.29 11.81
C GLU A 24 0.51 -28.20 12.48
N LEU A 25 0.05 -27.74 13.65
CA LEU A 25 0.73 -26.68 14.40
C LEU A 25 2.10 -27.12 14.92
N ARG A 26 2.27 -28.39 15.31
CA ARG A 26 3.56 -28.92 15.74
C ARG A 26 4.61 -28.79 14.64
N VAL A 27 4.26 -29.20 13.43
CA VAL A 27 5.14 -29.08 12.24
C VAL A 27 5.43 -27.61 11.93
N ARG A 28 4.42 -26.74 12.00
CA ARG A 28 4.58 -25.31 11.76
C ARG A 28 5.52 -24.67 12.79
N TRP A 29 5.40 -25.05 14.06
CA TRP A 29 6.25 -24.55 15.15
C TRP A 29 7.69 -25.02 15.02
N GLN A 30 7.92 -26.30 14.70
CA GLN A 30 9.27 -26.81 14.43
C GLN A 30 9.94 -26.06 13.27
N ARG A 31 9.22 -25.86 12.16
CA ARG A 31 9.72 -25.08 11.03
C ARG A 31 10.03 -23.64 11.46
N TYR A 32 9.18 -23.04 12.28
CA TYR A 32 9.40 -21.70 12.79
C TYR A 32 10.68 -21.63 13.65
N LYS A 33 10.93 -22.57 14.56
CA LYS A 33 12.18 -22.66 15.35
C LYS A 33 13.41 -22.79 14.43
N GLN A 34 13.33 -23.60 13.37
CA GLN A 34 14.42 -23.76 12.39
C GLN A 34 14.71 -22.47 11.62
N VAL A 35 13.68 -21.77 11.16
CA VAL A 35 13.85 -20.51 10.41
C VAL A 35 14.36 -19.41 11.34
N TYR A 36 13.91 -19.37 12.59
CA TYR A 36 14.45 -18.47 13.61
C TYR A 36 15.96 -18.69 13.82
N LYS A 37 16.41 -19.94 13.95
CA LYS A 37 17.85 -20.26 14.02
C LYS A 37 18.62 -19.74 12.80
N LYS A 38 18.08 -19.92 11.59
CA LYS A 38 18.70 -19.39 10.36
C LYS A 38 18.74 -17.86 10.35
N TRP A 39 17.73 -17.19 10.87
CA TRP A 39 17.71 -15.73 11.00
C TRP A 39 18.78 -15.25 12.00
N THR A 40 18.95 -15.92 13.14
CA THR A 40 20.02 -15.59 14.10
C THR A 40 21.41 -15.80 13.53
N GLU A 41 21.57 -16.69 12.54
CA GLU A 41 22.81 -16.89 11.77
C GLU A 41 22.97 -15.92 10.59
N GLY A 42 22.04 -14.99 10.38
CA GLY A 42 22.05 -14.04 9.26
C GLY A 42 21.69 -14.64 7.89
N LYS A 43 21.16 -15.87 7.86
CA LYS A 43 20.86 -16.63 6.62
C LYS A 43 19.39 -16.53 6.17
N PHE A 44 18.57 -15.75 6.87
CA PHE A 44 17.16 -15.59 6.56
C PHE A 44 16.67 -14.19 6.92
N GLY A 45 15.61 -13.72 6.26
CA GLY A 45 15.01 -12.40 6.52
C GLY A 45 14.28 -12.32 7.86
N GLU A 46 14.13 -11.11 8.39
CA GLU A 46 13.41 -10.88 9.64
C GLU A 46 11.91 -11.15 9.47
N VAL A 47 11.35 -11.93 10.40
CA VAL A 47 9.91 -12.03 10.63
C VAL A 47 9.55 -11.16 11.83
N SER A 48 8.39 -10.52 11.81
CA SER A 48 8.00 -9.45 12.76
C SER A 48 8.14 -9.81 14.25
N ILE A 49 8.04 -11.09 14.58
CA ILE A 49 8.07 -11.64 15.94
C ILE A 49 9.48 -12.10 16.37
N TYR A 50 10.44 -12.21 15.46
CA TYR A 50 11.82 -12.60 15.77
C TYR A 50 12.54 -11.66 16.74
N PRO A 51 12.46 -10.32 16.60
CA PRO A 51 13.07 -9.42 17.57
C PRO A 51 12.56 -9.64 19.00
N LEU A 52 11.25 -9.88 19.16
CA LEU A 52 10.64 -10.13 20.46
C LEU A 52 11.10 -11.46 21.06
N ILE A 53 11.19 -12.51 20.23
CA ILE A 53 11.72 -13.81 20.65
C ILE A 53 13.19 -13.73 21.03
N GLN A 54 13.99 -12.94 20.30
CA GLN A 54 15.40 -12.72 20.62
C GLN A 54 15.58 -12.03 21.96
N GLN A 55 14.70 -11.09 22.30
CA GLN A 55 14.74 -10.34 23.56
C GLN A 55 14.28 -11.18 24.76
N LEU A 56 13.21 -11.97 24.62
CA LEU A 56 12.56 -12.67 25.74
C LEU A 56 12.92 -14.16 25.86
N GLY A 57 13.50 -14.74 24.81
CA GLY A 57 13.81 -16.16 24.72
C GLY A 57 12.67 -17.00 24.14
N ILE A 58 13.00 -17.93 23.24
CA ILE A 58 12.03 -18.74 22.48
C ILE A 58 11.19 -19.69 23.33
N GLU A 59 11.72 -20.14 24.46
CA GLU A 59 11.02 -21.07 25.36
C GLU A 59 9.87 -20.39 26.12
N ARG A 60 9.83 -19.05 26.12
CA ARG A 60 8.72 -18.27 26.69
C ARG A 60 7.51 -18.17 25.73
N PHE A 61 7.63 -18.69 24.52
CA PHE A 61 6.57 -18.64 23.52
C PHE A 61 5.97 -20.01 23.30
N LYS A 62 4.64 -20.05 23.12
CA LYS A 62 3.92 -21.23 22.66
C LYS A 62 3.06 -20.92 21.44
N VAL A 63 2.88 -21.94 20.60
CA VAL A 63 1.88 -21.91 19.54
C VAL A 63 0.53 -22.38 20.08
N ILE A 64 -0.52 -21.60 19.85
CA ILE A 64 -1.90 -21.94 20.22
C ILE A 64 -2.80 -21.95 18.98
N LEU A 65 -3.67 -22.94 18.88
CA LEU A 65 -4.70 -22.97 17.85
C LEU A 65 -5.74 -21.90 18.19
N ILE A 66 -6.02 -21.00 17.25
CA ILE A 66 -7.11 -20.05 17.39
C ILE A 66 -8.39 -20.68 16.84
N LYS A 67 -8.39 -21.06 15.55
CA LYS A 67 -9.57 -21.67 14.91
C LYS A 67 -9.19 -22.52 13.69
N LYS A 68 -10.01 -23.54 13.42
CA LYS A 68 -9.99 -24.32 12.18
C LYS A 68 -11.06 -23.81 11.23
N TYR A 69 -10.76 -23.83 9.94
CA TYR A 69 -11.66 -23.41 8.88
C TYR A 69 -11.60 -24.42 7.74
N ASP A 70 -12.76 -24.70 7.13
CA ASP A 70 -12.75 -25.29 5.80
C ASP A 70 -12.59 -24.15 4.79
N VAL A 71 -11.48 -24.18 4.05
CA VAL A 71 -11.10 -23.15 3.10
C VAL A 71 -10.95 -23.75 1.71
N PHE A 72 -11.30 -22.94 0.72
CA PHE A 72 -11.16 -23.31 -0.68
C PHE A 72 -9.69 -23.23 -1.13
N ASP A 73 -9.00 -22.15 -0.76
CA ASP A 73 -7.62 -21.88 -1.13
C ASP A 73 -6.84 -21.14 -0.03
N LYS A 74 -5.56 -20.84 -0.31
CA LYS A 74 -4.69 -20.10 0.61
C LYS A 74 -5.14 -18.66 0.81
N THR A 75 -5.76 -18.05 -0.20
CA THR A 75 -6.25 -16.67 -0.16
C THR A 75 -7.39 -16.55 0.85
N HIS A 76 -8.33 -17.49 0.83
CA HIS A 76 -9.42 -17.58 1.80
C HIS A 76 -8.88 -17.80 3.22
N LEU A 77 -7.84 -18.63 3.40
CA LEU A 77 -7.18 -18.78 4.70
C LEU A 77 -6.50 -17.49 5.16
N GLY A 78 -5.84 -16.76 4.26
CA GLY A 78 -5.25 -15.46 4.54
C GLY A 78 -6.27 -14.42 5.00
N ALA A 79 -7.50 -14.45 4.46
CA ALA A 79 -8.58 -13.57 4.92
C ALA A 79 -8.94 -13.83 6.40
N TYR A 80 -8.98 -15.09 6.83
CA TYR A 80 -9.17 -15.43 8.23
C TYR A 80 -7.98 -15.02 9.09
N GLU A 81 -6.75 -15.17 8.60
CA GLU A 81 -5.55 -14.68 9.29
C GLU A 81 -5.63 -13.16 9.52
N GLN A 82 -5.99 -12.39 8.49
CA GLN A 82 -6.17 -10.94 8.60
C GLN A 82 -7.27 -10.57 9.60
N LEU A 83 -8.38 -11.31 9.62
CA LEU A 83 -9.45 -11.08 10.58
C LEU A 83 -8.96 -11.20 12.04
N TRP A 84 -8.09 -12.17 12.33
CA TRP A 84 -7.53 -12.33 13.67
C TRP A 84 -6.45 -11.30 13.98
N ILE A 85 -5.62 -10.91 13.01
CA ILE A 85 -4.68 -9.79 13.15
C ILE A 85 -5.40 -8.50 13.54
N ASN A 86 -6.56 -8.22 12.92
CA ASN A 86 -7.34 -7.02 13.20
C ASN A 86 -8.06 -7.06 14.57
N ARG A 87 -8.26 -8.25 15.15
CA ARG A 87 -8.99 -8.43 16.42
C ARG A 87 -8.09 -8.53 17.63
N LEU A 88 -6.83 -8.91 17.44
CA LEU A 88 -5.88 -9.21 18.50
C LEU A 88 -4.75 -8.18 18.50
N ASN A 89 -4.20 -7.90 19.68
CA ASN A 89 -2.99 -7.10 19.78
C ASN A 89 -1.78 -7.96 19.36
N CYS A 90 -1.29 -7.77 18.13
CA CYS A 90 -0.22 -8.60 17.59
C CYS A 90 0.84 -7.80 16.82
N VAL A 91 2.03 -8.36 16.72
CA VAL A 91 3.22 -7.71 16.12
C VAL A 91 3.31 -7.89 14.62
N ASN A 92 2.27 -8.43 13.95
CA ASN A 92 2.27 -8.66 12.51
C ASN A 92 2.48 -7.35 11.74
N LYS A 93 3.56 -7.25 10.95
CA LYS A 93 3.86 -6.05 10.13
C LYS A 93 3.21 -6.07 8.76
N VAL A 94 2.89 -7.25 8.23
CA VAL A 94 2.41 -7.44 6.85
C VAL A 94 1.01 -8.05 6.86
N ASN A 95 0.13 -7.49 6.03
CA ASN A 95 -1.22 -7.98 5.83
C ASN A 95 -1.21 -9.27 4.98
N PRO A 96 -1.65 -10.42 5.52
CA PRO A 96 -1.72 -11.67 4.76
C PRO A 96 -2.80 -11.67 3.67
N PHE A 97 -3.78 -10.77 3.76
CA PHE A 97 -4.86 -10.67 2.79
C PHE A 97 -4.94 -9.25 2.21
N TYR A 98 -5.05 -9.19 0.89
CA TYR A 98 -5.00 -7.95 0.13
C TYR A 98 -6.13 -7.87 -0.88
N ILE A 99 -6.94 -6.81 -0.79
CA ILE A 99 -7.93 -6.47 -1.81
C ILE A 99 -7.40 -5.25 -2.57
N PRO A 100 -6.95 -5.39 -3.83
CA PRO A 100 -6.32 -4.30 -4.58
C PRO A 100 -7.13 -3.01 -4.62
N ARG A 101 -8.44 -3.12 -4.85
CA ARG A 101 -9.34 -1.96 -4.93
C ARG A 101 -9.42 -1.17 -3.62
N LEU A 102 -9.49 -1.86 -2.48
CA LEU A 102 -9.56 -1.20 -1.17
C LEU A 102 -8.22 -0.57 -0.80
N SER A 103 -7.12 -1.29 -1.05
CA SER A 103 -5.78 -0.77 -0.75
C SER A 103 -5.45 0.50 -1.52
N ASN A 104 -5.82 0.58 -2.81
CA ASN A 104 -5.58 1.78 -3.60
C ASN A 104 -6.35 2.99 -3.07
N LYS A 105 -7.58 2.79 -2.60
CA LYS A 105 -8.38 3.84 -1.97
C LYS A 105 -7.72 4.33 -0.68
N THR A 106 -7.37 3.43 0.24
CA THR A 106 -6.70 3.79 1.49
C THR A 106 -5.35 4.46 1.24
N ARG A 107 -4.56 3.98 0.27
CA ARG A 107 -3.29 4.61 -0.13
C ARG A 107 -3.52 6.01 -0.68
N TYR A 108 -4.54 6.21 -1.50
CA TYR A 108 -4.89 7.53 -2.02
C TYR A 108 -5.29 8.49 -0.89
N GLU A 109 -6.15 8.04 0.02
CA GLU A 109 -6.62 8.83 1.16
C GLU A 109 -5.46 9.23 2.09
N ASN A 110 -4.60 8.27 2.46
CA ASN A 110 -3.44 8.51 3.33
C ASN A 110 -2.40 9.46 2.70
N ASN A 111 -2.30 9.49 1.36
CA ASN A 111 -1.34 10.36 0.65
C ASN A 111 -2.00 11.63 0.08
N LYS A 112 -3.30 11.84 0.31
CA LYS A 112 -4.07 12.92 -0.29
C LYS A 112 -3.51 14.28 0.09
N GLU A 113 -3.24 14.51 1.37
CA GLU A 113 -2.74 15.80 1.87
C GLU A 113 -1.33 16.10 1.38
N ALA A 114 -0.41 15.14 1.47
CA ALA A 114 0.95 15.29 0.97
C ALA A 114 0.96 15.64 -0.52
N ARG A 115 0.14 14.95 -1.32
CA ARG A 115 -0.02 15.23 -2.75
C ARG A 115 -0.58 16.63 -3.00
N LEU A 116 -1.59 17.06 -2.24
CA LEU A 116 -2.15 18.40 -2.33
C LEU A 116 -1.13 19.47 -1.96
N GLN A 117 -0.31 19.24 -0.93
CA GLN A 117 0.76 20.16 -0.55
C GLN A 117 1.82 20.28 -1.64
N THR A 118 2.28 19.17 -2.22
CA THR A 118 3.22 19.19 -3.34
C THR A 118 2.64 19.91 -4.55
N MET A 119 1.37 19.67 -4.89
CA MET A 119 0.69 20.39 -5.97
C MET A 119 0.58 21.89 -5.71
N ARG A 120 0.30 22.29 -4.46
CA ARG A 120 0.26 23.70 -4.06
C ARG A 120 1.64 24.36 -4.22
N LYS A 121 2.70 23.72 -3.70
CA LYS A 121 4.09 24.22 -3.84
C LYS A 121 4.47 24.40 -5.30
N TRP A 122 4.28 23.37 -6.11
CA TRP A 122 4.57 23.43 -7.54
C TRP A 122 3.78 24.52 -8.25
N SER A 123 2.50 24.72 -7.89
CA SER A 123 1.67 25.78 -8.46
C SER A 123 2.14 27.19 -8.11
N VAL A 124 2.77 27.38 -6.95
CA VAL A 124 3.33 28.66 -6.53
C VAL A 124 4.66 28.90 -7.26
N GLU A 125 5.56 27.92 -7.22
CA GLU A 125 6.90 27.99 -7.84
C GLU A 125 6.82 28.18 -9.35
N ASN A 126 5.86 27.56 -10.02
CA ASN A 126 5.72 27.62 -11.47
C ASN A 126 4.67 28.66 -11.93
N ARG A 127 4.23 29.55 -11.04
CA ARG A 127 3.20 30.55 -11.34
C ARG A 127 3.63 31.46 -12.48
N ASP A 128 4.84 32.01 -12.40
CA ASP A 128 5.32 32.99 -13.39
C ASP A 128 5.67 32.34 -14.71
N ILE A 129 6.24 31.13 -14.69
CA ILE A 129 6.51 30.33 -15.88
C ILE A 129 5.21 30.08 -16.65
N LYS A 130 4.15 29.63 -15.96
CA LYS A 130 2.84 29.41 -16.59
C LYS A 130 2.23 30.70 -17.11
N ARG A 131 2.35 31.80 -16.37
CA ARG A 131 1.85 33.10 -16.80
C ARG A 131 2.57 33.60 -18.05
N ALA A 132 3.89 33.43 -18.11
CA ALA A 132 4.69 33.75 -19.29
C ALA A 132 4.28 32.89 -20.49
N GLN A 133 4.12 31.58 -20.32
CA GLN A 133 3.62 30.69 -21.38
C GLN A 133 2.22 31.08 -21.88
N GLN A 134 1.30 31.40 -20.96
CA GLN A 134 -0.05 31.83 -21.32
C GLN A 134 -0.08 33.17 -22.07
N ASN A 135 0.85 34.07 -21.76
CA ASN A 135 0.98 35.37 -22.40
C ASN A 135 1.85 35.36 -23.65
N GLN A 136 2.46 34.22 -24.00
CA GLN A 136 3.25 34.09 -25.22
C GLN A 136 2.36 34.41 -26.43
N LYS A 137 2.81 35.38 -27.22
CA LYS A 137 2.16 35.76 -28.48
C LYS A 137 2.49 34.74 -29.56
N CYS A 138 1.51 34.43 -30.37
CA CYS A 138 1.63 33.56 -31.53
C CYS A 138 0.90 34.21 -32.70
N ILE A 139 1.50 34.11 -33.88
CA ILE A 139 0.90 34.56 -35.13
C ILE A 139 0.12 33.38 -35.70
N CYS A 140 -1.15 33.60 -36.03
CA CYS A 140 -1.98 32.61 -36.69
C CYS A 140 -1.77 32.64 -38.22
N GLU A 141 -2.06 31.53 -38.90
CA GLU A 141 -2.09 31.43 -40.38
C GLU A 141 -3.04 32.47 -41.02
N CYS A 142 -4.13 32.85 -40.33
CA CYS A 142 -4.99 33.96 -40.76
C CYS A 142 -4.36 35.36 -40.62
N GLY A 143 -3.07 35.46 -40.26
CA GLY A 143 -2.29 36.69 -40.12
C GLY A 143 -2.48 37.47 -38.81
N ARG A 144 -3.40 37.05 -37.94
CA ARG A 144 -3.65 37.74 -36.66
C ARG A 144 -2.81 37.19 -35.51
N GLU A 145 -2.36 38.09 -34.65
CA GLU A 145 -1.72 37.74 -33.38
C GLU A 145 -2.75 37.35 -32.31
N TYR A 146 -2.42 36.34 -31.51
CA TYR A 146 -3.15 35.97 -30.30
C TYR A 146 -2.17 35.48 -29.22
N THR A 147 -2.60 35.50 -27.96
CA THR A 147 -1.83 34.87 -26.86
C THR A 147 -2.30 33.44 -26.65
N GLN A 148 -1.44 32.55 -26.13
CA GLN A 148 -1.82 31.16 -25.83
C GLN A 148 -3.12 31.05 -25.01
N ALA A 149 -3.31 31.92 -24.02
CA ALA A 149 -4.55 31.99 -23.23
C ALA A 149 -5.80 32.30 -24.08
N ASN A 150 -5.65 33.09 -25.15
CA ASN A 150 -6.74 33.50 -26.04
C ASN A 150 -6.88 32.63 -27.30
N LYS A 151 -6.06 31.59 -27.46
CA LYS A 151 -6.06 30.71 -28.64
C LYS A 151 -7.45 30.20 -28.99
N SER A 152 -8.15 29.58 -28.04
CA SER A 152 -9.47 29.01 -28.28
C SER A 152 -10.51 30.06 -28.71
N ARG A 153 -10.44 31.28 -28.16
CA ARG A 153 -11.34 32.39 -28.55
C ARG A 153 -11.00 32.88 -29.96
N HIS A 154 -9.72 33.01 -30.27
CA HIS A 154 -9.24 33.41 -31.59
C HIS A 154 -9.69 32.43 -32.68
N LEU A 155 -9.50 31.12 -32.45
CA LEU A 155 -9.88 30.07 -33.41
C LEU A 155 -11.40 30.02 -33.67
N ARG A 156 -12.22 30.49 -32.72
CA ARG A 156 -13.68 30.63 -32.87
C ARG A 156 -14.13 32.00 -33.37
N SER A 157 -13.19 32.91 -33.64
CA SER A 157 -13.54 34.23 -34.15
C SER A 157 -14.05 34.13 -35.59
N LYS A 158 -15.01 34.99 -35.96
CA LYS A 158 -15.58 35.03 -37.31
C LYS A 158 -14.49 35.15 -38.38
N ILE A 159 -13.48 35.99 -38.14
CA ILE A 159 -12.38 36.18 -39.09
C ILE A 159 -11.58 34.89 -39.32
N HIS A 160 -11.26 34.16 -38.25
CA HIS A 160 -10.52 32.90 -38.41
C HIS A 160 -11.37 31.84 -39.12
N LEU A 161 -12.67 31.80 -38.82
CA LEU A 161 -13.62 30.89 -39.48
C LEU A 161 -13.86 31.25 -40.96
N GLU A 162 -13.86 32.53 -41.31
CA GLU A 162 -13.95 33.00 -42.69
C GLU A 162 -12.68 32.67 -43.48
N TYR A 163 -11.49 32.85 -42.88
CA TYR A 163 -10.22 32.45 -43.48
C TYR A 163 -10.17 30.95 -43.83
N ILE A 164 -10.67 30.07 -42.95
CA ILE A 164 -10.72 28.62 -43.20
C ILE A 164 -11.68 28.25 -44.35
N LYS A 165 -12.67 29.10 -44.65
CA LYS A 165 -13.66 28.84 -45.71
C LYS A 165 -13.20 29.25 -47.11
N THR A 166 -12.17 30.10 -47.20
CA THR A 166 -11.47 30.48 -48.43
C THR A 166 -10.48 29.40 -48.85
#